data_AF-A0A1G6JIU7-F1
#
_entry.id   AF-A0A1G6JIU7-F1
#
_cell.length_a   1.000
_cell.length_b   1.000
_cell.length_c   1.000
_cell.angle_alpha   90.00
_cell.angle_beta   90.00
_cell.angle_gamma   90.00
#
_symmetry.space_group_name_H-M   'P 1'
#
loop_
_entity.id
_entity.type
_entity.pdbx_description
1 polymer ?
#
loop_
_entity_poly.entity_id
_entity_poly.type
_entity_poly.pdbx_seq_one_letter_code
_entity_poly.pdbx_strand_id
1 'polypeptide(L)'
;MSKHLRFSNIGYNGGVFKLMTVEPMFLDGKPFTAVTVKLPKTTLLIVSNDVGYIMCGALDVDLLNDKLADRKIISGRAVGVKTIEQLLSAPLEKVTDASAAYGWKPGITGREALLLLP
;
A
#
# COMPACT_ATOMS: atom_id res chain seq x y z
N MET A 1 -10.98 30.42 4.01
CA MET A 1 -11.70 29.67 2.95
C MET A 1 -10.72 28.75 2.25
N SER A 2 -10.59 27.50 2.68
CA SER A 2 -9.81 26.47 1.97
C SER A 2 -10.76 25.37 1.52
N LYS A 3 -10.95 25.27 0.21
CA LYS A 3 -11.87 24.33 -0.44
C LYS A 3 -11.37 22.91 -0.15
N HIS A 4 -12.15 22.15 0.60
CA HIS A 4 -11.97 20.71 0.72
C HIS A 4 -12.18 20.10 -0.67
N LEU A 5 -11.11 19.65 -1.30
CA LEU A 5 -11.18 18.77 -2.46
C LEU A 5 -11.74 17.43 -1.99
N ARG A 6 -13.07 17.30 -2.06
CA ARG A 6 -13.74 16.00 -1.98
C ARG A 6 -13.44 15.28 -3.29
N PHE A 7 -12.48 14.36 -3.26
CA PHE A 7 -12.38 13.37 -4.34
C PHE A 7 -13.64 12.51 -4.28
N SER A 8 -14.45 12.67 -5.33
CA SER A 8 -15.73 12.02 -5.51
C SER A 8 -15.57 10.51 -5.52
N ASN A 9 -16.39 9.81 -4.73
CA ASN A 9 -16.80 8.44 -5.02
C ASN A 9 -17.20 8.36 -6.50
N ILE A 10 -16.40 7.71 -7.35
CA ILE A 10 -16.86 7.26 -8.65
C ILE A 10 -17.76 6.04 -8.39
N GLY A 11 -18.99 6.33 -7.97
CA GLY A 11 -20.09 5.39 -7.98
C GLY A 11 -20.82 5.53 -9.31
N TYR A 12 -20.57 4.61 -10.23
CA TYR A 12 -21.41 4.44 -11.42
C TYR A 12 -22.73 3.79 -10.96
N ASN A 13 -23.83 4.55 -11.02
CA ASN A 13 -25.19 4.06 -10.74
C ASN A 13 -25.61 3.04 -11.80
N GLY A 14 -25.94 1.81 -11.38
CA GLY A 14 -26.56 0.79 -12.23
C GLY A 14 -25.98 -0.62 -12.08
N GLY A 15 -26.08 -1.23 -10.89
CA GLY A 15 -25.94 -2.69 -10.74
C GLY A 15 -24.51 -3.28 -10.78
N VAL A 16 -23.46 -2.48 -10.57
CA VAL A 16 -22.07 -2.98 -10.55
C VAL A 16 -21.55 -3.06 -9.11
N PHE A 17 -21.04 -4.23 -8.71
CA PHE A 17 -20.34 -4.42 -7.44
C PHE A 17 -19.22 -3.37 -7.26
N LYS A 18 -19.10 -2.76 -6.08
CA LYS A 18 -18.02 -1.80 -5.77
C LYS A 18 -16.66 -2.51 -5.84
N LEU A 19 -16.05 -2.49 -7.03
CA LEU A 19 -14.84 -3.23 -7.40
C LEU A 19 -13.59 -2.66 -6.72
N MET A 20 -13.50 -1.33 -6.59
CA MET A 20 -12.30 -0.64 -6.11
C MET A 20 -12.66 0.53 -5.18
N THR A 21 -11.84 0.76 -4.17
CA THR A 21 -11.81 2.00 -3.38
C THR A 21 -10.42 2.63 -3.42
N VAL A 22 -10.39 3.95 -3.44
CA VAL A 22 -9.18 4.77 -3.33
C VAL A 22 -9.52 5.87 -2.33
N GLU A 23 -8.87 5.84 -1.17
CA GLU A 23 -9.22 6.71 -0.04
C GLU A 23 -7.96 7.37 0.52
N PRO A 24 -8.01 8.69 0.82
CA PRO A 24 -6.92 9.33 1.52
C PRO A 24 -6.80 8.76 2.93
N MET A 25 -5.58 8.59 3.39
CA MET A 25 -5.24 8.10 4.72
C MET A 25 -4.19 9.01 5.33
N PHE A 26 -4.24 9.19 6.66
CA PHE A 26 -3.22 9.92 7.39
C PHE A 26 -2.65 9.01 8.47
N LEU A 27 -1.33 8.83 8.47
CA LEU A 27 -0.59 8.15 9.53
C LEU A 27 0.27 9.21 10.22
N ASP A 28 -0.05 9.52 11.47
CA ASP A 28 0.65 10.50 12.30
C ASP A 28 0.86 11.85 11.60
N GLY A 29 -0.20 12.31 10.91
CA GLY A 29 -0.22 13.55 10.14
C GLY A 29 0.41 13.47 8.74
N LYS A 30 1.09 12.37 8.39
CA LYS A 30 1.65 12.15 7.05
C LYS A 30 0.59 11.59 6.08
N PRO A 31 0.49 12.12 4.85
CA PRO A 31 -0.51 11.69 3.88
C PRO A 31 -0.12 10.40 3.16
N PHE A 32 -1.09 9.51 3.00
CA PHE A 32 -1.01 8.27 2.22
C PHE A 32 -2.31 8.07 1.43
N THR A 33 -2.29 7.12 0.51
CA THR A 33 -3.47 6.63 -0.20
C THR A 33 -3.65 5.15 0.11
N ALA A 34 -4.85 4.77 0.56
CA ALA A 34 -5.26 3.39 0.69
C ALA A 34 -6.04 2.98 -0.57
N VAL A 35 -5.61 1.88 -1.21
CA VAL A 35 -6.29 1.29 -2.36
C VAL A 35 -6.74 -0.12 -2.01
N THR A 36 -8.01 -0.41 -2.22
CA THR A 36 -8.56 -1.76 -2.10
C THR A 36 -9.23 -2.17 -3.40
N VAL A 37 -8.87 -3.31 -3.96
CA VAL A 37 -9.50 -3.89 -5.15
C VAL A 37 -10.09 -5.24 -4.80
N LYS A 38 -11.42 -5.37 -4.89
CA LYS A 38 -12.16 -6.62 -4.69
C LYS A 38 -12.19 -7.39 -6.00
N LEU A 39 -11.58 -8.57 -6.02
CA LEU A 39 -11.56 -9.47 -7.17
C LEU A 39 -12.31 -10.76 -6.82
N PRO A 40 -12.70 -11.59 -7.80
CA PRO A 40 -13.24 -12.91 -7.51
C PRO A 40 -12.29 -13.69 -6.61
N LYS A 41 -12.77 -14.08 -5.42
CA LYS A 41 -12.05 -14.90 -4.44
C LYS A 41 -10.81 -14.24 -3.81
N THR A 42 -10.53 -12.96 -4.05
CA THR A 42 -9.38 -12.27 -3.44
C THR A 42 -9.59 -10.77 -3.30
N THR A 43 -8.72 -10.10 -2.55
CA THR A 43 -8.73 -8.65 -2.39
C THR A 43 -7.28 -8.14 -2.40
N LEU A 44 -7.01 -7.16 -3.26
CA LEU A 44 -5.73 -6.47 -3.31
C LEU A 44 -5.79 -5.25 -2.39
N LEU A 45 -4.75 -5.06 -1.59
CA LEU A 45 -4.66 -4.01 -0.58
C LEU A 45 -3.32 -3.33 -0.76
N ILE A 46 -3.32 -2.01 -0.87
CA ILE A 46 -2.12 -1.19 -1.04
C ILE A 46 -2.26 0.03 -0.13
N VAL A 47 -1.15 0.43 0.51
CA VAL A 47 -1.01 1.76 1.11
C VAL A 47 0.26 2.39 0.56
N SER A 48 0.16 3.58 0.01
CA SER A 48 1.27 4.23 -0.71
C SER A 48 1.32 5.74 -0.47
N ASN A 49 2.51 6.32 -0.65
CA ASN A 49 2.70 7.74 -0.96
C ASN A 49 3.50 7.87 -2.26
N ASP A 50 4.05 9.06 -2.53
CA ASP A 50 4.82 9.34 -3.75
C ASP A 50 6.21 8.66 -3.77
N VAL A 51 6.67 8.10 -2.65
CA VAL A 51 8.00 7.50 -2.50
C VAL A 51 7.96 5.98 -2.49
N GLY A 52 6.98 5.39 -1.80
CA GLY A 52 6.93 3.95 -1.61
C GLY A 52 5.56 3.43 -1.22
N TYR A 53 5.44 2.11 -1.13
CA TYR A 53 4.17 1.46 -0.84
C TYR A 53 4.34 0.10 -0.15
N ILE A 54 3.34 -0.29 0.62
CA ILE A 54 3.18 -1.66 1.08
C ILE A 54 1.98 -2.30 0.39
N MET A 55 2.04 -3.60 0.17
CA MET A 55 0.96 -4.33 -0.47
C MET A 55 0.76 -5.71 0.20
N CYS A 56 -0.45 -6.26 0.05
CA CYS A 56 -0.72 -7.64 0.44
C CYS A 56 0.09 -8.66 -0.39
N GLY A 57 -0.11 -9.95 -0.10
CA GLY A 57 0.69 -11.06 -0.62
C GLY A 57 0.81 -11.20 -2.15
N ALA A 58 0.04 -10.43 -2.92
CA ALA A 58 0.12 -10.40 -4.38
C ALA A 58 1.35 -9.64 -4.92
N LEU A 59 2.07 -8.89 -4.08
CA LEU A 59 3.30 -8.23 -4.49
C LEU A 59 4.42 -9.25 -4.72
N ASP A 60 5.08 -9.17 -5.87
CA ASP A 60 6.26 -10.00 -6.15
C ASP A 60 7.55 -9.20 -5.92
N VAL A 61 8.01 -9.19 -4.66
CA VAL A 61 9.21 -8.43 -4.25
C VAL A 61 10.48 -8.97 -4.92
N ASP A 62 10.55 -10.27 -5.19
CA ASP A 62 11.71 -10.87 -5.87
C ASP A 62 11.82 -10.37 -7.29
N LEU A 63 10.70 -10.32 -8.03
CA LEU A 63 10.69 -9.72 -9.36
C LEU A 63 11.13 -8.25 -9.33
N LEU A 64 10.71 -7.47 -8.32
CA LEU A 64 11.12 -6.07 -8.20
C LEU A 64 12.63 -5.94 -7.98
N ASN A 65 13.22 -6.80 -7.15
CA ASN A 65 14.66 -6.81 -6.88
C ASN A 65 15.48 -7.37 -8.06
N ASP A 66 15.02 -8.44 -8.72
CA ASP A 66 15.81 -9.17 -9.70
C ASP A 66 15.69 -8.60 -11.11
N LYS A 67 14.49 -8.18 -11.50
CA LYS A 67 14.18 -7.76 -12.87
C LYS A 67 14.04 -6.26 -13.03
N LEU A 68 13.71 -5.55 -11.96
CA LEU A 68 13.43 -4.12 -11.95
C LEU A 68 14.32 -3.34 -10.97
N ALA A 69 15.49 -3.90 -10.61
CA ALA A 69 16.41 -3.35 -9.62
C ALA A 69 16.80 -1.90 -9.89
N ASP A 70 16.98 -1.55 -11.16
CA ASP A 70 17.35 -0.22 -11.66
C ASP A 70 16.35 0.86 -11.26
N ARG A 71 15.08 0.48 -11.05
CA ARG A 71 14.00 1.38 -10.64
C ARG A 71 14.06 1.76 -9.16
N LYS A 72 14.83 1.01 -8.34
CA LYS A 72 14.99 1.25 -6.89
C LYS A 72 13.65 1.42 -6.15
N ILE A 73 12.69 0.55 -6.46
CA ILE A 73 11.33 0.63 -5.90
C ILE A 73 11.39 0.43 -4.39
N ILE A 74 10.76 1.33 -3.62
CA ILE A 74 10.62 1.23 -2.17
C ILE A 74 9.30 0.54 -1.86
N SER A 75 9.34 -0.76 -1.57
CA SER A 75 8.13 -1.50 -1.26
C SER A 75 8.32 -2.69 -0.33
N GLY A 76 7.20 -3.22 0.16
CA GLY A 76 7.18 -4.42 0.97
C GLY A 76 5.83 -5.14 0.97
N ARG A 77 5.90 -6.43 1.28
CA ARG A 77 4.79 -7.39 1.21
C ARG A 77 4.41 -7.88 2.59
N ALA A 78 3.12 -7.81 2.92
CA ALA A 78 2.54 -8.55 4.04
C ALA A 78 1.66 -9.71 3.54
N VAL A 79 1.72 -10.86 4.20
CA VAL A 79 0.92 -12.05 3.88
C VAL A 79 -0.18 -12.27 4.93
N GLY A 80 -1.26 -12.97 4.55
CA GLY A 80 -2.37 -13.30 5.46
C GLY A 80 -3.31 -12.14 5.81
N VAL A 81 -3.13 -10.96 5.20
CA VAL A 81 -3.94 -9.76 5.47
C VAL A 81 -5.15 -9.66 4.54
N LYS A 82 -6.27 -9.14 5.07
CA LYS A 82 -7.56 -9.00 4.37
C LYS A 82 -8.14 -7.59 4.43
N THR A 83 -7.58 -6.70 5.25
CA THR A 83 -7.98 -5.30 5.36
C THR A 83 -6.76 -4.37 5.40
N ILE A 84 -6.98 -3.06 5.19
CA ILE A 84 -5.91 -2.07 5.27
C ILE A 84 -5.32 -2.01 6.68
N GLU A 85 -6.13 -2.14 7.73
CA GLU A 85 -5.67 -2.15 9.12
C GLU A 85 -4.77 -3.36 9.41
N GLN A 86 -5.12 -4.52 8.84
CA GLN A 86 -4.27 -5.72 8.93
C GLN A 86 -2.97 -5.54 8.16
N LEU A 87 -3.01 -4.93 6.96
CA LEU A 87 -1.80 -4.61 6.19
C LEU A 87 -0.87 -3.65 6.95
N LEU A 88 -1.43 -2.64 7.62
CA LEU A 88 -0.65 -1.70 8.45
C LEU A 88 -0.04 -2.37 9.68
N SER A 89 -0.75 -3.30 10.31
CA SER A 89 -0.32 -3.92 11.58
C SER A 89 0.56 -5.15 11.39
N ALA A 90 0.48 -5.81 10.23
CA ALA A 90 1.25 -7.01 9.95
C ALA A 90 2.73 -6.72 9.73
N PRO A 91 3.63 -7.64 10.12
CA PRO A 91 5.02 -7.58 9.71
C PRO A 91 5.12 -7.78 8.19
N LEU A 92 5.97 -6.98 7.55
CA LEU A 92 6.33 -7.18 6.14
C LEU A 92 7.21 -8.43 6.06
N GLU A 93 6.70 -9.48 5.43
CA GLU A 93 7.43 -10.74 5.22
C GLU A 93 8.65 -10.52 4.31
N LYS A 94 8.52 -9.60 3.34
CA LYS A 94 9.61 -9.23 2.44
C LYS A 94 9.58 -7.74 2.12
N VAL A 95 10.74 -7.15 1.88
CA VAL A 95 10.91 -5.76 1.43
C VAL A 95 11.91 -5.73 0.29
N THR A 96 11.79 -4.77 -0.62
CA THR A 96 12.78 -4.56 -1.67
C THR A 96 14.11 -4.08 -1.10
N ASP A 97 15.20 -4.35 -1.81
CA ASP A 97 16.56 -4.03 -1.35
C ASP A 97 16.76 -2.51 -1.22
N ALA A 98 16.16 -1.75 -2.13
CA ALA A 98 16.19 -0.28 -2.10
C ALA A 98 15.53 0.29 -0.83
N SER A 99 14.59 -0.42 -0.21
CA SER A 99 13.92 0.03 1.02
C SER A 99 14.86 0.11 2.23
N ALA A 100 16.04 -0.54 2.17
CA ALA A 100 17.06 -0.39 3.20
C ALA A 100 17.53 1.06 3.38
N ALA A 101 17.44 1.90 2.33
CA ALA A 101 17.76 3.33 2.41
C ALA A 101 16.84 4.11 3.37
N TYR A 102 15.64 3.59 3.65
CA TYR A 102 14.69 4.12 4.63
C TYR A 102 14.66 3.30 5.93
N GLY A 103 15.60 2.37 6.13
CA GLY A 103 15.67 1.52 7.32
C GLY A 103 14.66 0.38 7.35
N TRP A 104 14.00 0.07 6.24
CA TRP A 104 13.09 -1.08 6.17
C TRP A 104 13.89 -2.38 6.20
N LYS A 105 13.36 -3.36 6.93
CA LYS A 105 13.87 -4.72 7.00
C LYS A 105 12.71 -5.71 7.13
N PRO A 106 12.83 -6.96 6.66
CA PRO A 106 11.81 -7.98 6.92
C PRO A 106 11.45 -8.03 8.41
N GLY A 107 10.16 -8.13 8.71
CA GLY A 107 9.62 -8.09 10.07
C GLY A 107 9.22 -6.72 10.59
N ILE A 108 9.61 -5.61 9.93
CA ILE A 108 9.07 -4.28 10.24
C ILE A 108 7.54 -4.27 10.02
N THR A 109 6.78 -3.59 10.86
CA THR A 109 5.33 -3.47 10.60
C THR A 109 5.08 -2.52 9.42
N GLY A 110 3.97 -2.75 8.70
CA GLY A 110 3.58 -1.87 7.59
C GLY A 110 3.49 -0.40 8.00
N ARG A 111 2.95 -0.11 9.19
CA ARG A 111 2.82 1.25 9.73
C ARG A 111 4.17 1.90 10.01
N GLU A 112 5.08 1.19 10.69
CA GLU A 112 6.43 1.70 10.96
C GLU A 112 7.19 1.99 9.66
N ALA A 113 7.13 1.07 8.70
CA ALA A 113 7.73 1.22 7.38
C ALA A 113 7.26 2.50 6.69
N LEU A 114 5.94 2.68 6.56
CA LEU A 114 5.37 3.86 5.91
C LEU A 114 5.75 5.16 6.63
N LEU A 115 5.78 5.18 7.96
CA LEU A 115 6.16 6.38 8.73
C LEU A 115 7.63 6.79 8.59
N LEU A 116 8.50 5.90 8.11
CA LEU A 116 9.90 6.23 7.77
C LEU A 116 10.02 6.93 6.42
N LEU A 117 8.98 6.91 5.58
CA LEU A 117 8.95 7.67 4.32
C LEU A 117 8.69 9.17 4.59
N PRO A 118 9.18 10.06 3.72
CA PRO A 118 8.93 11.50 3.84
C PRO A 118 7.46 11.86 3.65
#